data_AF-A0AAV2YUV2-F1
#
_entry.id   AF-A0AAV2YUV2-F1
#
_cell.length_a   1.000
_cell.length_b   1.000
_cell.length_c   1.000
_cell.angle_alpha   90.00
_cell.angle_beta   90.00
_cell.angle_gamma   90.00
#
_symmetry.space_group_name_H-M   'P 1'
#
loop_
_entity.id
_entity.type
_entity.pdbx_description
1 polymer ?
#
loop_
_entity_poly.entity_id
_entity_poly.type
_entity_poly.pdbx_seq_one_letter_code
_entity_poly.pdbx_strand_id
1 'polypeptide(L)'
;MGTYKLQHPGTCTGMFWREDPRPQGEKVISGGNWPRNGAILIGQEHDVGGAKYLEVTSWKQAGSDELISDCKGLWMPFDQGGLLLHATTL
;
A
#
# COMPACT_ATOMS: atom_id res chain seq x y z
N MET A 1 4.76 -2.52 -12.78
CA MET A 1 4.55 -1.62 -11.62
C MET A 1 3.32 -0.79 -11.89
N GLY A 2 2.47 -0.63 -10.88
CA GLY A 2 1.25 0.16 -10.96
C GLY A 2 1.25 1.30 -9.95
N THR A 3 0.34 2.26 -10.15
CA THR A 3 0.11 3.41 -9.28
C THR A 3 -1.33 3.36 -8.77
N TYR A 4 -1.51 3.51 -7.47
CA TYR A 4 -2.79 3.34 -6.81
C TYR A 4 -3.07 4.43 -5.80
N LYS A 5 -4.32 4.89 -5.74
CA LYS A 5 -4.82 5.75 -4.68
C LYS A 5 -5.42 4.87 -3.58
N LEU A 6 -5.00 5.11 -2.35
CA LEU A 6 -5.56 4.44 -1.18
C LEU A 6 -6.89 5.10 -0.79
N GLN A 7 -7.96 4.31 -0.74
CA GLN A 7 -9.28 4.77 -0.31
C GLN A 7 -9.93 3.65 0.49
N HIS A 8 -9.85 3.73 1.82
CA HIS A 8 -10.48 2.70 2.66
C HIS A 8 -12.00 2.71 2.48
N PRO A 9 -12.65 1.56 2.24
CA PRO A 9 -14.10 1.47 1.97
C PRO A 9 -14.99 1.70 3.21
N GLY A 10 -14.42 2.13 4.34
CA GLY A 10 -15.08 2.18 5.65
C GLY A 10 -14.86 3.51 6.34
N THR A 11 -15.01 3.55 7.66
CA THR A 11 -14.80 4.78 8.47
C THR A 11 -13.32 5.07 8.75
N CYS A 12 -12.43 4.14 8.42
CA CYS A 12 -11.00 4.31 8.59
C CYS A 12 -10.46 5.41 7.66
N THR A 13 -9.51 6.20 8.18
CA THR A 13 -8.89 7.33 7.46
C THR A 13 -7.62 6.94 6.72
N GLY A 14 -7.28 5.66 6.68
CA GLY A 14 -6.08 5.12 6.04
C GLY A 14 -5.83 3.68 6.46
N MET A 15 -4.60 3.20 6.25
CA MET A 15 -4.23 1.81 6.50
C MET A 15 -2.81 1.65 7.04
N PHE A 16 -2.64 0.81 8.06
CA PHE A 16 -1.33 0.33 8.48
C PHE A 16 -0.70 -0.55 7.39
N TRP A 17 0.62 -0.49 7.28
CA TRP A 17 1.38 -1.38 6.42
C TRP A 17 1.18 -2.83 6.83
N ARG A 18 1.19 -3.71 5.83
CA ARG A 18 1.27 -5.16 6.03
C ARG A 18 2.70 -5.62 5.80
N GLU A 19 3.04 -6.70 6.49
CA GLU A 19 4.23 -7.50 6.19
C GLU A 19 4.03 -8.20 4.85
N ASP A 20 5.12 -8.72 4.30
CA ASP A 20 5.08 -9.57 3.12
C ASP A 20 4.21 -10.81 3.39
N PRO A 21 3.14 -11.03 2.60
CA PRO A 21 2.19 -12.11 2.85
C PRO A 21 2.69 -13.51 2.44
N ARG A 22 3.91 -13.64 1.90
CA ARG A 22 4.47 -14.92 1.43
C ARG A 22 4.93 -15.81 2.62
N PRO A 23 5.05 -17.15 2.45
CA PRO A 23 5.40 -18.09 3.53
C PRO A 23 6.75 -17.87 4.24
N GLN A 24 7.59 -16.95 3.75
CA GLN A 24 8.86 -16.51 4.36
C GLN A 24 9.03 -15.00 4.18
N GLY A 25 7.92 -14.28 4.18
CA GLY A 25 7.91 -12.86 3.88
C GLY A 25 8.73 -12.03 4.86
N GLU A 26 9.33 -10.96 4.35
CA GLU A 26 10.00 -9.97 5.18
C GLU A 26 8.99 -9.28 6.12
N LYS A 27 9.43 -9.05 7.37
CA LYS A 27 8.71 -8.16 8.30
C LYS A 27 8.72 -6.73 7.77
N VAL A 28 7.82 -5.89 8.28
CA VAL A 28 7.85 -4.45 8.03
C VAL A 28 9.16 -3.89 8.61
N ILE A 29 10.05 -3.40 7.75
CA ILE A 29 11.37 -2.85 8.15
C ILE A 29 11.33 -1.31 8.18
N SER A 30 10.55 -0.67 7.30
CA SER A 30 10.38 0.79 7.25
C SER A 30 8.92 1.22 7.49
N GLY A 31 8.57 2.48 7.21
CA GLY A 31 7.16 2.92 7.23
C GLY A 31 6.60 3.29 8.61
N GLY A 32 7.38 3.96 9.45
CA GLY A 32 6.89 4.50 10.74
C GLY A 32 5.66 5.41 10.61
N ASN A 33 5.46 6.01 9.42
CA ASN A 33 4.21 6.66 9.01
C ASN A 33 3.41 5.76 8.07
N TRP A 34 2.09 5.75 8.23
CA TRP A 34 1.17 4.97 7.41
C TRP A 34 0.31 5.86 6.50
N PRO A 35 -0.12 5.35 5.34
CA PRO A 35 -0.83 6.12 4.33
C PRO A 35 -2.25 6.43 4.78
N ARG A 36 -2.65 7.69 4.60
CA ARG A 36 -4.02 8.16 4.78
C ARG A 36 -4.80 8.00 3.47
N ASN A 37 -6.13 8.04 3.55
CA ASN A 37 -6.99 8.09 2.37
C ASN A 37 -6.56 9.25 1.46
N GLY A 38 -6.35 8.95 0.19
CA GLY A 38 -5.81 9.89 -0.79
C GLY A 38 -4.30 9.78 -1.01
N ALA A 39 -3.58 8.98 -0.22
CA ALA A 39 -2.17 8.66 -0.50
C ALA A 39 -2.04 7.93 -1.84
N ILE A 40 -0.93 8.18 -2.54
CA ILE A 40 -0.57 7.50 -3.78
C ILE A 40 0.51 6.48 -3.49
N LEU A 41 0.27 5.22 -3.81
CA LEU A 41 1.20 4.10 -3.64
C LEU A 41 1.66 3.63 -5.02
N ILE A 42 2.95 3.36 -5.15
CA ILE A 42 3.57 2.85 -6.37
C ILE A 42 4.26 1.54 -6.01
N GLY A 43 4.06 0.51 -6.81
CA GLY A 43 4.59 -0.80 -6.46
C GLY A 43 4.39 -1.90 -7.50
N GLN A 44 4.79 -3.11 -7.11
CA GLN A 44 4.59 -4.33 -7.87
C GLN A 44 3.36 -5.09 -7.35
N GLU A 45 2.56 -5.62 -8.27
CA GLU A 45 1.37 -6.38 -7.93
C GLU A 45 1.73 -7.86 -7.74
N HIS A 46 1.17 -8.48 -6.70
CA HIS A 46 1.36 -9.89 -6.41
C HIS A 46 0.04 -10.54 -6.05
N ASP A 47 -0.17 -11.75 -6.57
CA ASP A 47 -1.21 -12.66 -6.10
C ASP A 47 -0.59 -13.67 -5.13
N VAL A 48 -0.99 -13.61 -3.86
CA VAL A 48 -0.45 -14.44 -2.78
C VAL A 48 -1.62 -15.10 -2.04
N GLY A 49 -1.70 -16.43 -2.10
CA GLY A 49 -2.75 -17.19 -1.41
C GLY A 49 -4.18 -16.87 -1.87
N GLY A 50 -4.36 -16.42 -3.13
CA GLY A 50 -5.67 -16.04 -3.68
C GLY A 50 -6.11 -14.61 -3.33
N ALA A 51 -5.26 -13.83 -2.65
CA ALA A 51 -5.47 -12.41 -2.41
C ALA A 51 -4.41 -11.56 -3.11
N LYS A 52 -4.80 -10.37 -3.54
CA LYS A 52 -3.94 -9.46 -4.28
C LYS A 52 -3.33 -8.41 -3.37
N TYR A 53 -2.03 -8.19 -3.51
CA TYR A 53 -1.25 -7.23 -2.75
C TYR A 53 -0.36 -6.37 -3.63
N LEU A 54 -0.03 -5.19 -3.13
CA LEU A 54 0.97 -4.29 -3.68
C LEU A 54 2.22 -4.34 -2.80
N GLU A 55 3.34 -4.78 -3.36
CA GLU A 55 4.67 -4.55 -2.80
C GLU A 55 5.06 -3.10 -3.12
N VAL A 56 5.03 -2.24 -2.11
CA VAL A 56 5.20 -0.80 -2.29
C VAL A 56 6.68 -0.48 -2.45
N THR A 57 7.03 0.20 -3.54
CA THR A 57 8.39 0.68 -3.80
C THR A 57 8.57 2.15 -3.47
N SER A 58 7.49 2.93 -3.60
CA SER A 58 7.45 4.33 -3.21
C SER A 58 6.01 4.79 -2.96
N TRP A 59 5.84 5.84 -2.17
CA TRP A 59 4.53 6.40 -1.89
C TRP A 59 4.58 7.89 -1.55
N LYS A 60 3.43 8.54 -1.72
CA LYS A 60 3.18 9.96 -1.47
C LYS A 60 2.01 10.07 -0.50
N GLN A 61 2.20 10.76 0.62
CA GLN A 61 1.13 10.98 1.60
C GLN A 61 0.04 11.88 1.00
N ALA A 62 -1.21 11.69 1.42
CA ALA A 62 -2.32 12.54 1.01
C ALA A 62 -2.00 14.02 1.25
N GLY A 63 -2.02 14.83 0.20
CA GLY A 63 -1.77 16.28 0.25
C GLY A 63 -0.30 16.71 0.40
N SER A 64 0.65 15.79 0.49
CA SER A 64 2.09 16.10 0.42
C SER A 64 2.59 15.88 -1.01
N ASP A 65 3.57 16.65 -1.49
CA ASP A 65 4.31 16.41 -2.75
C ASP A 65 5.56 15.54 -2.61
N GLU A 66 5.92 15.20 -1.37
CA GLU A 66 7.07 14.36 -1.07
C GLU A 66 6.84 12.91 -1.46
N LEU A 67 7.75 12.37 -2.28
CA LEU A 67 7.79 10.94 -2.62
C LEU A 67 8.78 10.21 -1.70
N ILE A 68 8.26 9.29 -0.90
CA ILE A 68 9.02 8.46 0.03
C ILE A 68 9.39 7.16 -0.68
N SER A 69 10.69 6.85 -0.75
CA SER A 69 11.21 5.66 -1.45
C SER A 69 11.75 4.57 -0.51
N ASP A 70 11.84 4.82 0.79
CA ASP A 70 12.26 3.79 1.76
C ASP A 70 11.07 2.90 2.17
N CYS A 71 10.78 1.91 1.34
CA CYS A 71 9.57 1.06 1.46
C CYS A 71 9.87 -0.42 1.72
N LYS A 72 11.00 -0.76 2.36
CA LYS A 72 11.38 -2.15 2.60
C LYS A 72 10.37 -2.87 3.50
N GLY A 73 9.81 -3.96 2.97
CA GLY A 73 8.79 -4.76 3.64
C GLY A 73 7.42 -4.09 3.73
N LEU A 74 7.14 -3.05 2.93
CA LEU A 74 5.84 -2.38 2.94
C LEU A 74 4.89 -2.99 1.93
N TRP A 75 3.83 -3.63 2.44
CA TRP A 75 2.79 -4.23 1.61
C TRP A 75 1.42 -3.61 1.90
N MET A 76 0.58 -3.58 0.87
CA MET A 76 -0.80 -3.11 0.98
C MET A 76 -1.73 -4.06 0.23
N PRO A 77 -2.81 -4.57 0.86
CA PRO A 77 -3.79 -5.39 0.14
C PRO A 77 -4.59 -4.52 -0.84
N PHE A 78 -5.14 -5.14 -1.87
CA PHE A 78 -6.06 -4.46 -2.79
C PHE A 78 -7.48 -4.34 -2.24
N ASP A 79 -7.87 -5.22 -1.31
CA ASP A 79 -9.19 -5.26 -0.68
C ASP A 79 -9.06 -5.43 0.84
N GLN A 80 -9.91 -4.74 1.60
CA GLN A 80 -10.10 -4.97 3.03
C GLN A 80 -11.56 -4.75 3.43
N GLY A 81 -12.41 -5.73 3.14
CA GLY A 81 -13.86 -5.61 3.33
C GLY A 81 -14.52 -4.76 2.24
N GLY A 82 -13.86 -4.66 1.08
CA GLY A 82 -14.16 -3.78 -0.04
C GLY A 82 -12.87 -3.27 -0.69
N LEU A 83 -12.99 -2.75 -1.92
CA LEU A 83 -11.86 -2.24 -2.69
C LEU A 83 -11.14 -1.12 -1.92
N LEU A 84 -9.83 -1.30 -1.71
CA LEU A 84 -8.97 -0.40 -0.96
C LEU A 84 -8.02 0.39 -1.88
N LEU A 85 -7.47 -0.27 -2.92
CA LEU A 85 -6.53 0.33 -3.86
C LEU A 85 -7.19 0.56 -5.21
N HIS A 86 -7.28 1.82 -5.60
CA HIS A 86 -7.87 2.25 -6.86
C HIS A 86 -6.78 2.65 -7.84
N ALA A 87 -6.75 2.05 -9.03
CA ALA A 87 -5.79 2.41 -10.05
C ALA A 87 -5.88 3.90 -10.39
N THR A 88 -4.73 4.57 -10.51
CA THR A 88 -4.64 6.00 -10.82
C THR A 88 -3.35 6.29 -11.60
N THR A 89 -3.27 7.48 -12.17
CA THR A 89 -2.00 8.07 -12.63
C THR A 89 -1.42 8.98 -11.55
N LEU A 90 -0.11 9.25 -11.62
CA LEU A 90 0.57 10.25 -10.79
C LEU A 90 0.11 11.67 -11.11
#